data_AF-A0A644WIE1-F1
#
_entry.id   AF-A0A644WIE1-F1
#
_cell.length_a   1.000
_cell.length_b   1.000
_cell.length_c   1.000
_cell.angle_alpha   90.00
_cell.angle_beta   90.00
_cell.angle_gamma   90.00
#
_symmetry.space_group_name_H-M   'P 1'
#
loop_
_entity.id
_entity.type
_entity.pdbx_description
1 polymer ?
#
loop_
_entity_poly.entity_id
_entity_poly.type
_entity_poly.pdbx_seq_one_letter_code
_entity_poly.pdbx_strand_id
1 'polypeptide(L)'
;MPAISIAGLRRLPHRCGEYIGLLKDTPTLKASSLDALYKLLADFNGYVLGGMESSHGVQFTTWQWTYDKDGLTLGHYCGNDYTAAKHDFALRSRLVQEQKQFTPEQLIEIYRCCADTMTSDISLTRQQEKRIDEIQTRITEMVPDYAERFKQALGQNASPQQIIQKSRRTI
;
A
#
# COMPACT_ATOMS: atom_id res chain seq x y z
N MET A 1 -15.65 -26.69 -20.45
CA MET A 1 -15.86 -25.60 -19.48
C MET A 1 -15.31 -26.03 -18.12
N PRO A 2 -14.02 -25.79 -17.80
CA PRO A 2 -13.52 -25.96 -16.45
C PRO A 2 -13.56 -24.62 -15.69
N ALA A 3 -14.07 -24.68 -14.47
CA ALA A 3 -14.14 -23.57 -13.54
C ALA A 3 -12.74 -23.14 -13.09
N ILE A 4 -12.43 -21.85 -13.22
CA ILE A 4 -11.20 -21.24 -12.69
C ILE A 4 -11.38 -21.10 -11.17
N SER A 5 -10.55 -21.84 -10.44
CA SER A 5 -10.57 -21.90 -8.98
C SER A 5 -10.26 -20.54 -8.35
N ILE A 6 -11.14 -20.10 -7.46
CA ILE A 6 -11.04 -18.87 -6.65
C ILE A 6 -9.94 -19.01 -5.55
N ALA A 7 -9.19 -20.11 -5.55
CA ALA A 7 -8.17 -20.40 -4.54
C ALA A 7 -6.90 -19.53 -4.62
N GLY A 8 -6.64 -18.83 -5.73
CA GLY A 8 -5.41 -18.04 -5.92
C GLY A 8 -5.33 -16.71 -5.17
N LEU A 9 -6.43 -16.21 -4.60
CA LEU A 9 -6.51 -14.87 -4.00
C LEU A 9 -6.13 -14.80 -2.51
N ARG A 10 -5.70 -15.91 -1.89
CA ARG A 10 -5.23 -15.89 -0.49
C ARG A 10 -3.72 -16.09 -0.41
N ARG A 11 -3.02 -14.98 -0.16
CA ARG A 11 -1.57 -14.82 0.13
C ARG A 11 -0.69 -14.53 -1.08
N LEU A 12 -0.63 -13.25 -1.44
CA LEU A 12 0.59 -12.71 -2.05
C LEU A 12 1.67 -12.63 -0.96
N PRO A 13 2.84 -13.26 -1.12
CA PRO A 13 3.88 -13.33 -0.09
C PRO A 13 4.38 -11.94 0.34
N HIS A 14 4.75 -11.79 1.61
CA HIS A 14 5.12 -10.49 2.20
C HIS A 14 6.64 -10.26 2.27
N ARG A 15 7.48 -11.26 1.95
CA ARG A 15 8.96 -11.14 1.96
C ARG A 15 9.62 -11.53 0.64
N CYS A 16 10.72 -10.86 0.29
CA CYS A 16 11.63 -11.24 -0.80
C CYS A 16 12.23 -12.62 -0.50
N GLY A 17 11.70 -13.68 -1.12
CA GLY A 17 12.16 -15.06 -0.97
C GLY A 17 11.06 -16.11 -1.02
N GLU A 18 9.83 -15.76 -0.62
CA GLU A 18 8.68 -16.70 -0.63
C GLU A 18 8.14 -16.98 -2.06
N TYR A 19 8.51 -16.17 -3.05
CA TYR A 19 8.10 -16.38 -4.45
C TYR A 19 8.76 -17.61 -5.10
N ILE A 20 9.90 -18.09 -4.56
CA ILE A 20 10.61 -19.26 -5.10
C ILE A 20 9.78 -20.53 -4.93
N GLY A 21 9.07 -20.67 -3.80
CA GLY A 21 8.12 -21.76 -3.59
C GLY A 21 6.92 -21.65 -4.55
N LEU A 22 6.42 -20.43 -4.73
CA LEU A 22 5.28 -20.17 -5.62
C LEU A 22 5.60 -20.55 -7.07
N LEU A 23 6.76 -20.17 -7.60
CA LEU A 23 7.15 -20.47 -8.99
C LEU A 23 7.20 -21.97 -9.31
N LYS A 24 7.63 -22.79 -8.36
CA LYS A 24 7.76 -24.25 -8.54
C LYS A 24 6.40 -24.93 -8.73
N ASP A 25 5.42 -24.52 -7.94
CA ASP A 25 4.09 -25.15 -7.92
C ASP A 25 3.09 -24.46 -8.86
N THR A 26 3.51 -23.35 -9.48
CA THR A 26 2.64 -22.54 -10.33
C THR A 26 2.56 -23.09 -11.76
N PRO A 27 1.36 -23.16 -12.36
CA PRO A 27 1.21 -23.54 -13.76
C PRO A 27 1.89 -22.54 -14.71
N THR A 28 2.39 -23.05 -15.83
CA THR A 28 2.92 -22.19 -16.90
C THR A 28 1.80 -21.32 -17.47
N LEU A 29 2.07 -20.02 -17.61
CA LEU A 29 1.21 -19.05 -18.26
C LEU A 29 1.14 -19.36 -19.76
N LYS A 30 -0.06 -19.58 -20.26
CA LYS A 30 -0.32 -19.86 -21.68
C LYS A 30 -1.03 -18.68 -22.31
N ALA A 31 -0.39 -18.06 -23.29
CA ALA A 31 -0.96 -17.02 -24.13
C ALA A 31 -0.34 -17.13 -25.53
N SER A 32 -1.11 -16.90 -26.58
CA SER A 32 -0.64 -17.00 -27.97
C SER A 32 0.48 -16.01 -28.30
N SER A 33 0.56 -14.91 -27.55
CA SER A 33 1.58 -13.88 -27.70
C SER A 33 2.83 -14.12 -26.85
N LEU A 34 2.96 -15.26 -26.17
CA LEU A 34 4.03 -15.53 -25.22
C LEU A 34 4.76 -16.83 -25.55
N ASP A 35 5.96 -16.71 -26.13
CA ASP A 35 6.84 -17.84 -26.42
C ASP A 35 7.68 -18.27 -25.21
N ALA A 36 7.79 -17.40 -24.20
CA ALA A 36 8.62 -17.59 -23.02
C ALA A 36 7.88 -18.32 -21.88
N LEU A 37 8.60 -19.17 -21.13
CA LEU A 37 8.06 -20.05 -20.08
C LEU A 37 7.76 -19.30 -18.76
N TYR A 38 6.94 -18.25 -18.82
CA TYR A 38 6.45 -17.60 -17.61
C TYR A 38 5.52 -18.51 -16.82
N LYS A 39 5.54 -18.36 -15.50
CA LYS A 39 4.62 -18.96 -14.55
C LYS A 39 3.53 -17.97 -14.18
N LEU A 40 2.29 -18.43 -14.07
CA LEU A 40 1.12 -17.61 -13.74
C LEU A 40 0.98 -17.37 -12.23
N LEU A 41 1.59 -16.32 -11.70
CA LEU A 41 1.59 -16.06 -10.26
C LEU A 41 0.27 -15.49 -9.74
N ALA A 42 -0.43 -14.67 -10.53
CA ALA A 42 -1.76 -14.17 -10.22
C ALA A 42 -2.53 -13.76 -11.49
N ASP A 43 -3.86 -13.94 -11.49
CA ASP A 43 -4.78 -13.45 -12.51
C ASP A 43 -5.97 -12.78 -11.81
N PHE A 44 -6.18 -11.49 -12.08
CA PHE A 44 -7.30 -10.75 -11.53
C PHE A 44 -7.71 -9.58 -12.42
N ASN A 45 -9.02 -9.42 -12.61
CA ASN A 45 -9.64 -8.29 -13.30
C ASN A 45 -9.04 -7.99 -14.70
N GLY A 46 -8.70 -9.05 -15.45
CA GLY A 46 -8.12 -8.90 -16.79
C GLY A 46 -6.63 -8.58 -16.80
N TYR A 47 -5.96 -8.58 -15.64
CA TYR A 47 -4.52 -8.44 -15.52
C TYR A 47 -3.90 -9.73 -14.97
N VAL A 48 -2.67 -9.97 -15.37
CA VAL A 48 -1.88 -11.13 -14.95
C VAL A 48 -0.53 -10.67 -14.41
N LEU A 49 -0.05 -11.33 -13.36
CA LEU A 49 1.33 -11.27 -12.89
C LEU A 49 2.01 -12.59 -13.21
N GLY A 50 3.06 -12.55 -14.03
CA GLY A 50 3.89 -13.69 -14.33
C GLY A 50 5.31 -13.56 -13.79
N GLY A 51 5.96 -14.71 -13.61
CA GLY A 51 7.37 -14.79 -13.26
C GLY A 51 8.10 -15.82 -14.12
N MET A 52 9.28 -15.47 -14.64
CA MET A 52 10.14 -16.37 -15.41
C MET A 52 11.52 -16.43 -14.77
N GLU A 53 12.01 -17.63 -14.45
CA GLU A 53 13.38 -17.78 -13.99
C GLU A 53 14.38 -17.42 -15.10
N SER A 54 15.46 -16.76 -14.71
CA SER A 54 16.56 -16.33 -15.58
C SER A 54 17.89 -16.53 -14.86
N SER A 55 19.00 -16.38 -15.58
CA SER A 55 20.36 -16.45 -15.01
C SER A 55 20.63 -15.41 -13.91
N HIS A 56 19.85 -14.33 -13.84
CA HIS A 56 20.06 -13.21 -12.92
C HIS A 56 18.98 -13.10 -11.83
N GLY A 57 18.15 -14.13 -11.66
CA GLY A 57 17.00 -14.13 -10.75
C GLY A 57 15.71 -14.38 -11.51
N VAL A 58 14.61 -13.79 -11.06
CA VAL A 58 13.30 -13.97 -11.72
C VAL A 58 12.91 -12.69 -12.44
N GLN A 59 12.53 -12.79 -13.70
CA GLN A 59 11.87 -11.71 -14.40
C GLN A 59 10.38 -11.71 -14.02
N PHE A 60 9.96 -10.74 -13.22
CA PHE A 60 8.55 -10.48 -12.98
C PHE A 60 8.00 -9.52 -14.02
N THR A 61 6.81 -9.84 -14.53
CA THR A 61 6.13 -9.00 -15.52
C THR A 61 4.63 -9.01 -15.26
N THR A 62 3.98 -7.85 -15.34
CA THR A 62 2.53 -7.74 -15.36
C THR A 62 2.04 -7.48 -16.77
N TRP A 63 0.89 -8.04 -17.13
CA TRP A 63 0.24 -7.78 -18.41
C TRP A 63 -1.26 -7.57 -18.22
N GLN A 64 -1.89 -7.06 -19.27
CA GLN A 64 -3.33 -7.14 -19.45
C GLN A 64 -3.64 -8.25 -20.47
N TRP A 65 -4.66 -9.04 -20.21
CA TRP A 65 -5.23 -9.93 -21.21
C TRP A 65 -5.79 -9.11 -22.38
N THR A 66 -5.65 -9.62 -23.62
CA THR A 66 -6.42 -9.11 -24.75
C THR A 66 -7.91 -9.34 -24.51
N TYR A 67 -8.76 -8.64 -25.27
CA TYR A 67 -10.21 -8.76 -25.16
C TYR A 67 -10.68 -10.23 -25.23
N ASP A 68 -10.12 -11.00 -26.15
CA ASP A 68 -10.44 -12.42 -26.37
C ASP A 68 -9.80 -13.37 -25.34
N LYS A 69 -9.00 -12.85 -24.38
CA LYS A 69 -8.24 -13.60 -23.38
C LYS A 69 -7.32 -14.70 -23.93
N ASP A 70 -6.81 -14.49 -25.14
CA ASP A 70 -5.87 -15.41 -25.79
C ASP A 70 -4.43 -14.87 -25.80
N GLY A 71 -4.27 -13.55 -25.78
CA GLY A 71 -2.97 -12.88 -25.82
C GLY A 71 -2.75 -11.95 -24.62
N LEU A 72 -1.51 -11.49 -24.45
CA LEU A 72 -1.10 -10.54 -23.43
C LEU A 72 -0.64 -9.23 -24.09
N THR A 73 -0.98 -8.11 -23.45
CA THR A 73 -0.62 -6.76 -23.90
C THR A 73 -0.23 -5.87 -22.72
N LEU A 74 0.30 -4.68 -23.01
CA LEU A 74 0.68 -3.66 -22.02
C LEU A 74 1.63 -4.18 -20.93
N GLY A 75 2.66 -4.94 -21.32
CA GLY A 75 3.59 -5.57 -20.39
C GLY A 75 4.44 -4.57 -19.59
N HIS A 76 4.44 -4.63 -18.25
CA HIS A 76 5.40 -3.94 -17.39
C HIS A 76 6.42 -4.93 -16.83
N TYR A 77 7.69 -4.77 -17.22
CA TYR A 77 8.79 -5.65 -16.85
C TYR A 77 9.50 -5.11 -15.61
N CYS A 78 9.25 -5.73 -14.45
CA CYS A 78 9.76 -5.27 -13.15
C CYS A 78 11.13 -5.87 -12.79
N GLY A 79 11.71 -6.70 -13.66
CA GLY A 79 12.96 -7.39 -13.38
C GLY A 79 12.83 -8.31 -12.17
N ASN A 80 13.87 -8.38 -11.34
CA ASN A 80 13.90 -9.20 -10.12
C ASN A 80 13.21 -8.57 -8.90
N ASP A 81 12.52 -7.44 -9.08
CA ASP A 81 11.80 -6.77 -7.99
C ASP A 81 10.36 -7.29 -7.87
N TYR A 82 10.21 -8.35 -7.06
CA TYR A 82 8.91 -8.92 -6.76
C TYR A 82 7.96 -7.95 -6.04
N THR A 83 8.49 -7.02 -5.24
CA THR A 83 7.68 -6.07 -4.49
C THR A 83 7.08 -5.03 -5.43
N ALA A 84 7.89 -4.48 -6.34
CA ALA A 84 7.42 -3.60 -7.40
C ALA A 84 6.37 -4.30 -8.29
N ALA A 85 6.61 -5.55 -8.67
CA ALA A 85 5.66 -6.30 -9.50
C ALA A 85 4.31 -6.55 -8.83
N LYS A 86 4.29 -6.89 -7.53
CA LYS A 86 3.04 -7.02 -6.76
C LYS A 86 2.29 -5.69 -6.67
N HIS A 87 3.01 -4.60 -6.42
CA HIS A 87 2.39 -3.28 -6.29
C HIS A 87 1.79 -2.83 -7.64
N ASP A 88 2.55 -2.96 -8.72
CA ASP A 88 2.08 -2.66 -10.08
C ASP A 88 0.85 -3.50 -10.44
N PHE A 89 0.88 -4.81 -10.18
CA PHE A 89 -0.27 -5.69 -10.38
C PHE A 89 -1.49 -5.25 -9.57
N ALA A 90 -1.31 -4.92 -8.29
CA ALA A 90 -2.40 -4.53 -7.41
C ALA A 90 -3.07 -3.22 -7.87
N LEU A 91 -2.30 -2.24 -8.34
CA LEU A 91 -2.83 -1.00 -8.88
C LEU A 91 -3.55 -1.22 -10.22
N ARG A 92 -2.90 -1.89 -11.17
CA ARG A 92 -3.44 -2.09 -12.53
C ARG A 92 -4.70 -2.93 -12.54
N SER A 93 -4.75 -3.97 -11.71
CA SER A 93 -5.93 -4.82 -11.54
C SER A 93 -7.02 -4.18 -10.68
N ARG A 94 -6.77 -2.98 -10.12
CA ARG A 94 -7.64 -2.30 -9.15
C ARG A 94 -7.94 -3.13 -7.89
N LEU A 95 -7.05 -4.06 -7.57
CA LEU A 95 -7.10 -4.81 -6.31
C LEU A 95 -6.88 -3.88 -5.12
N VAL A 96 -6.05 -2.85 -5.30
CA VAL A 96 -5.91 -1.72 -4.39
C VAL A 96 -6.33 -0.46 -5.15
N GLN A 97 -7.26 0.30 -4.59
CA GLN A 97 -7.51 1.66 -5.10
C GLN A 97 -6.27 2.49 -4.81
N GLU A 98 -5.83 3.29 -5.77
CA GLU A 98 -4.76 4.29 -5.60
C GLU A 98 -5.23 5.42 -4.66
N GLN A 99 -5.60 5.06 -3.44
CA GLN A 99 -5.76 5.99 -2.35
C GLN A 99 -4.35 6.45 -2.04
N LYS A 100 -4.07 7.74 -2.28
CA LYS A 100 -2.83 8.38 -1.86
C LYS A 100 -2.62 8.04 -0.39
N GLN A 101 -1.72 7.12 -0.11
CA GLN A 101 -1.43 6.71 1.25
C GLN A 101 -0.65 7.85 1.89
N PHE A 102 -1.22 8.45 2.93
CA PHE A 102 -0.48 9.37 3.76
C PHE A 102 0.69 8.60 4.40
N THR A 103 1.87 9.21 4.45
CA THR A 103 2.97 8.63 5.23
C THR A 103 2.59 8.61 6.71
N PRO A 104 3.21 7.75 7.53
CA PRO A 104 3.00 7.78 8.97
C PRO A 104 3.18 9.18 9.57
N GLU A 105 4.15 9.96 9.09
CA GLU A 105 4.39 11.34 9.55
C GLU A 105 3.23 12.27 9.16
N GLN A 106 2.70 12.14 7.94
CA GLN A 106 1.52 12.91 7.51
C GLN A 106 0.28 12.53 8.33
N LEU A 107 0.10 11.25 8.67
CA LEU A 107 -0.99 10.79 9.53
C LEU A 107 -0.86 11.34 10.95
N ILE A 108 0.36 11.40 11.48
CA ILE A 108 0.65 11.97 12.81
C ILE A 108 0.39 13.47 12.85
N GLU A 109 0.71 14.19 11.77
CA GLU A 109 0.39 15.61 11.61
C GLU A 109 -1.13 15.84 11.62
N ILE A 110 -1.88 15.04 10.85
CA ILE A 110 -3.35 15.08 10.82
C ILE A 110 -3.91 14.81 12.22
N TYR A 111 -3.39 13.80 12.91
CA TYR A 111 -3.80 13.48 14.28
C TYR A 111 -3.57 14.66 15.24
N ARG A 112 -2.42 15.34 15.15
CA ARG A 112 -2.13 16.53 15.96
C ARG A 112 -3.12 17.64 15.70
N CYS A 113 -3.39 17.98 14.43
CA CYS A 113 -4.37 19.00 14.08
C CYS A 113 -5.77 18.66 14.60
N CYS A 114 -6.18 17.39 14.54
CA CYS A 114 -7.43 16.92 15.12
C CYS A 114 -7.46 17.13 16.66
N ALA A 115 -6.38 16.80 17.37
CA ALA A 115 -6.28 16.98 18.81
C ALA A 115 -6.30 18.46 19.23
N ASP A 116 -5.59 19.31 18.47
CA ASP A 116 -5.59 20.76 18.68
C ASP A 116 -7.00 21.34 18.44
N THR A 117 -7.71 20.86 17.41
CA THR A 117 -9.07 21.30 17.12
C THR A 117 -10.05 20.91 18.22
N MET A 118 -9.95 19.69 18.76
CA MET A 118 -10.79 19.21 19.87
C MET A 118 -10.54 19.93 21.20
N THR A 119 -9.36 20.50 21.39
CA THR A 119 -8.99 21.24 22.61
C THR A 119 -9.11 22.76 22.45
N SER A 120 -9.33 23.25 21.23
CA SER A 120 -9.52 24.67 20.94
C SER A 120 -10.90 25.18 21.35
N ASP A 121 -11.03 26.50 21.52
CA ASP A 121 -12.30 27.17 21.81
C ASP A 121 -13.25 27.28 20.58
N ILE A 122 -12.98 26.52 19.51
CA ILE A 122 -13.81 26.51 18.30
C ILE A 122 -15.09 25.73 18.60
N SER A 123 -16.24 26.35 18.30
CA SER A 123 -17.53 25.66 18.44
C SER A 123 -17.69 24.60 17.35
N LEU A 124 -17.55 23.33 17.75
CA LEU A 124 -17.82 22.17 16.91
C LEU A 124 -19.25 21.68 17.12
N THR A 125 -19.90 21.26 16.03
CA THR A 125 -21.14 20.48 16.16
C THR A 125 -20.80 19.07 16.66
N ARG A 126 -21.74 18.41 17.35
CA ARG A 126 -21.59 17.00 17.77
C ARG A 126 -21.20 16.06 16.63
N GLN A 127 -21.66 16.35 15.41
CA GLN A 127 -21.32 15.55 14.24
C GLN A 127 -19.87 15.78 13.76
N GLN A 128 -19.34 16.99 13.91
CA GLN A 128 -17.93 17.28 13.64
C GLN A 128 -17.04 16.62 14.68
N GLU A 129 -17.38 16.71 15.97
CA GLU A 129 -16.64 16.03 17.05
C GLU A 129 -16.55 14.53 16.78
N LYS A 130 -17.68 13.89 16.46
CA LYS A 130 -17.72 12.46 16.12
C LYS A 130 -16.84 12.12 14.91
N ARG A 131 -16.87 12.94 13.85
CA ARG A 131 -16.02 12.71 12.66
C ARG A 131 -14.53 12.85 13.01
N ILE A 132 -14.17 13.80 13.86
CA ILE A 132 -12.78 13.99 14.29
C ILE A 132 -12.30 12.81 15.13
N ASP A 133 -13.14 12.31 16.05
CA ASP A 133 -12.87 11.12 16.86
C ASP A 133 -12.68 9.85 16.00
N GLU A 134 -13.54 9.65 15.00
CA GLU A 134 -13.42 8.55 14.04
C GLU A 134 -12.12 8.63 13.22
N ILE A 135 -11.69 9.84 12.83
CA ILE A 135 -10.42 10.07 12.13
C ILE A 135 -9.24 9.70 13.04
N GLN A 136 -9.25 10.16 14.28
CA GLN A 136 -8.19 9.86 15.25
C GLN A 136 -8.08 8.37 15.52
N THR A 137 -9.21 7.67 15.71
CA THR A 137 -9.26 6.21 15.90
C THR A 137 -8.69 5.46 14.69
N ARG A 138 -9.06 5.86 13.47
CA ARG A 138 -8.54 5.22 12.27
C ARG A 138 -7.02 5.41 12.13
N ILE A 139 -6.49 6.57 12.53
CA ILE A 139 -5.06 6.83 12.48
C ILE A 139 -4.30 5.96 13.49
N THR A 140 -4.83 5.77 14.72
CA THR A 140 -4.17 4.91 15.71
C THR A 140 -4.15 3.43 15.29
N GLU A 141 -5.15 2.98 14.53
CA GLU A 141 -5.16 1.64 13.93
C GLU A 141 -4.16 1.51 12.77
N MET A 142 -4.01 2.56 11.96
CA MET A 142 -3.11 2.57 10.79
C MET A 142 -1.63 2.74 11.14
N VAL A 143 -1.30 3.35 12.29
CA VAL A 143 0.07 3.64 12.72
C VAL A 143 0.37 2.92 14.05
N PRO A 144 0.98 1.72 14.00
CA PRO A 144 1.19 0.88 15.19
C PRO A 144 2.04 1.53 16.31
N ASP A 145 2.92 2.47 15.96
CA ASP A 145 3.80 3.22 16.85
C ASP A 145 3.39 4.70 17.01
N TYR A 146 2.08 5.00 16.84
CA TYR A 146 1.59 6.38 16.82
C TYR A 146 2.02 7.20 18.03
N ALA A 147 2.00 6.60 19.23
CA ALA A 147 2.26 7.30 20.49
C ALA A 147 3.68 7.86 20.55
N GLU A 148 4.67 7.09 20.08
CA GLU A 148 6.06 7.52 20.06
C GLU A 148 6.31 8.56 18.97
N ARG A 149 5.73 8.37 17.78
CA ARG A 149 5.80 9.37 16.70
C ARG A 149 5.14 10.69 17.08
N PHE A 150 4.00 10.64 17.76
CA PHE A 150 3.29 11.82 18.23
C PHE A 150 4.12 12.58 19.28
N LYS A 151 4.74 11.88 20.24
CA LYS A 151 5.69 12.49 21.20
C LYS A 151 6.88 13.15 20.49
N GLN A 152 7.45 12.48 19.49
CA GLN A 152 8.55 13.04 18.70
C GLN A 152 8.12 14.30 17.93
N ALA A 153 6.94 14.28 17.32
CA ALA A 153 6.37 15.43 16.62
C ALA A 153 6.11 16.61 17.57
N LEU A 154 5.69 16.37 18.82
CA LEU A 154 5.56 17.41 19.84
C LEU A 154 6.93 17.95 20.29
N GLY A 155 7.94 17.07 20.44
CA GLY A 155 9.30 17.44 20.82
C GLY A 155 10.04 18.26 19.76
N GLN A 156 9.75 18.05 18.47
CA GLN A 156 10.31 18.83 17.36
C GLN A 156 9.64 20.20 17.17
N ASN A 157 8.38 20.37 17.62
CA ASN A 157 7.64 21.64 17.50
C ASN A 157 7.80 22.57 18.71
N ALA A 158 8.62 22.23 19.70
CA ALA A 158 9.00 23.13 20.79
C ALA A 158 9.95 24.24 20.28
N SER A 159 9.40 25.19 19.53
CA SER A 159 10.13 26.40 19.10
C SER A 159 10.35 27.35 20.30
N PRO A 160 11.46 28.12 20.36
CA PRO A 160 11.85 28.97 21.52
C PRO A 160 10.86 30.06 21.94
N GLN A 161 9.78 30.29 21.20
CA GLN A 161 8.85 31.41 21.44
C GLN A 161 7.97 31.21 22.69
N GLN A 162 7.77 29.98 23.17
CA GLN A 162 7.03 29.75 24.43
C GLN A 162 7.84 30.07 25.69
N ILE A 163 9.18 30.19 25.60
CA ILE A 163 10.04 30.53 26.74
C ILE A 163 9.97 32.04 27.05
N ILE A 164 9.78 32.89 26.04
CA ILE A 164 9.77 34.36 26.19
C ILE A 164 8.51 34.85 26.92
N GLN A 165 7.38 34.16 26.78
CA GLN A 165 6.12 34.60 27.37
C GLN A 165 5.99 34.27 28.87
N LYS A 166 6.74 33.26 29.37
CA LYS A 166 6.81 32.96 30.81
C LYS A 166 7.65 33.98 31.60
N SER A 167 8.59 34.69 30.96
CA SER A 167 9.42 35.68 31.66
C SER A 167 8.76 37.06 31.81
N ARG A 168 7.65 37.34 31.12
CA ARG A 168 6.91 38.62 31.22
C ARG A 168 5.73 38.60 32.20
N ARG A 169 5.50 37.48 32.89
CA ARG A 169 4.46 37.37 33.95
C ARG A 169 5.03 37.42 35.38
N THR A 170 6.32 37.69 35.52
CA THR A 170 6.97 37.84 36.83
C THR A 170 7.74 39.17 36.89
N ILE A 171 7.08 40.28 36.58
CA ILE A 171 7.41 41.63 37.09
C ILE A 171 6.09 42.36 37.29
#